data_AF-A0A0F0FRN8-F1
#
_entry.id   AF-A0A0F0FRN8-F1
#
_cell.length_a   1.000
_cell.length_b   1.000
_cell.length_c   1.000
_cell.angle_alpha   90.00
_cell.angle_beta   90.00
_cell.angle_gamma   90.00
#
_symmetry.space_group_name_H-M   'P 1'
#
loop_
_entity.id
_entity.type
_entity.pdbx_description
1 polymer ?
#
loop_
_entity_poly.entity_id
_entity_poly.type
_entity_poly.pdbx_seq_one_letter_code
_entity_poly.pdbx_strand_id
1 'polypeptide(L)'
;MREQLASEFASRSVLQDLEGLPVLLDFNGTTGLPVPSTDVRLLRDDGTEAADGEAGEVCVKGPQVMCGYWNKPAENAAAFTSDGYFRTGDAGVIAMRRAT
;
A
#
# COMPACT_ATOMS: atom_id res chain seq x y z
N MET A 1 2.43 -27.23 27.41
CA MET A 1 1.18 -27.23 26.61
C MET A 1 0.96 -25.91 25.82
N ARG A 2 2.03 -25.19 25.44
CA ARG A 2 1.98 -24.07 24.46
C ARG A 2 2.92 -24.28 23.26
N GLU A 3 3.77 -25.30 23.32
CA GLU A 3 4.75 -25.61 22.25
C GLU A 3 4.25 -26.66 21.26
N GLN A 4 3.22 -27.44 21.60
CA GLN A 4 2.70 -28.49 20.71
C GLN A 4 1.79 -27.96 19.59
N LEU A 5 1.13 -26.80 19.77
CA LEU A 5 0.23 -26.24 18.75
C LEU A 5 0.97 -25.50 17.62
N ALA A 6 2.22 -25.05 17.84
CA ALA A 6 3.05 -24.48 16.79
C ALA A 6 3.65 -25.53 15.85
N SER A 7 3.66 -26.81 16.27
CA SER A 7 4.28 -27.91 15.54
C SER A 7 3.36 -28.58 14.51
N GLU A 8 2.03 -28.46 14.64
CA GLU A 8 1.08 -29.19 13.79
C GLU A 8 0.64 -28.42 12.52
N PHE A 9 0.88 -27.11 12.43
CA PHE A 9 0.60 -26.31 11.22
C PHE A 9 1.82 -26.09 10.32
N ALA A 10 3.02 -26.44 10.79
CA ALA A 10 4.26 -26.31 10.04
C ALA A 10 4.56 -27.59 9.23
N SER A 11 3.60 -28.08 8.43
CA SER A 11 3.92 -29.06 7.40
C SER A 11 4.72 -28.37 6.29
N ARG A 12 5.98 -28.79 6.19
CA ARG A 12 7.01 -28.35 5.25
C ARG A 12 6.54 -28.33 3.80
N SER A 13 6.06 -27.19 3.31
CA SER A 13 6.22 -26.80 1.90
C SER A 13 6.04 -25.30 1.69
N VAL A 14 5.19 -24.64 2.48
CA VAL A 14 4.87 -23.21 2.26
C VAL A 14 6.00 -22.26 2.67
N LEU A 15 6.80 -22.64 3.68
CA LEU A 15 7.85 -21.77 4.22
C LEU A 15 9.16 -21.78 3.40
N GLN A 16 9.41 -22.83 2.61
CA GLN A 16 10.63 -22.92 1.80
C GLN A 16 10.57 -22.02 0.55
N ASP A 17 9.37 -21.67 0.10
CA ASP A 17 9.17 -20.76 -1.04
C ASP A 17 9.27 -19.27 -0.63
N LEU A 18 9.45 -18.98 0.66
CA LEU A 18 9.60 -17.62 1.20
C LEU A 18 11.06 -17.24 1.48
N GLU A 19 12.00 -18.19 1.39
CA GLU A 19 13.44 -17.92 1.47
C GLU A 19 13.91 -17.22 0.18
N GLY A 20 13.82 -15.89 0.19
CA GLY A 20 14.13 -15.06 -0.98
C GLY A 20 13.21 -13.85 -1.13
N LEU A 21 12.16 -13.74 -0.30
CA LEU A 21 11.33 -12.54 -0.23
C LEU A 21 11.88 -11.61 0.85
N PRO A 22 12.64 -10.55 0.51
CA PRO A 22 13.26 -9.63 1.46
C PRO A 22 12.24 -8.80 2.27
N VAL A 23 10.94 -9.03 2.04
CA VAL A 23 9.83 -8.30 2.64
C VAL A 23 9.36 -8.90 3.96
N LEU A 24 9.80 -10.12 4.32
CA LEU A 24 9.15 -10.89 5.39
C LEU A 24 9.96 -11.07 6.69
N LEU A 25 11.26 -10.74 6.72
CA LEU A 25 12.12 -11.09 7.85
C LEU A 25 12.56 -9.91 8.73
N ASP A 26 12.58 -8.67 8.23
CA ASP A 26 12.95 -7.48 9.02
C ASP A 26 11.89 -6.37 8.96
N PHE A 27 11.41 -5.93 10.13
CA PHE A 27 10.51 -4.79 10.23
C PHE A 27 11.25 -3.50 9.93
N ASN A 28 10.87 -2.82 8.84
CA ASN A 28 11.51 -1.58 8.38
C ASN A 28 10.67 -0.32 8.66
N GLY A 29 9.53 -0.44 9.34
CA GLY A 29 8.62 0.67 9.63
C GLY A 29 7.78 1.15 8.45
N THR A 30 7.80 0.44 7.31
CA THR A 30 6.96 0.76 6.15
C THR A 30 5.66 -0.07 6.14
N THR A 31 4.66 0.40 5.39
CA THR A 31 3.37 -0.29 5.19
C THR A 31 3.47 -1.44 4.17
N GLY A 32 4.66 -1.71 3.63
CA GLY A 32 4.88 -2.75 2.63
C GLY A 32 4.53 -2.31 1.20
N LEU A 33 4.39 -3.30 0.31
CA LEU A 33 4.06 -3.08 -1.10
C LEU A 33 2.54 -3.02 -1.29
N PRO A 34 2.04 -2.29 -2.32
CA PRO A 34 0.63 -2.35 -2.69
C PRO A 34 0.19 -3.78 -3.01
N VAL A 35 -1.06 -4.10 -2.68
CA VAL A 35 -1.66 -5.37 -3.13
C VAL A 35 -1.76 -5.40 -4.66
N PRO A 36 -1.76 -6.58 -5.30
CA PRO A 36 -1.83 -6.68 -6.75
C PRO A 36 -2.99 -5.85 -7.36
N SER A 37 -2.75 -5.30 -8.55
CA SER A 37 -3.71 -4.44 -9.26
C SER A 37 -4.07 -3.14 -8.53
N THR A 38 -3.23 -2.70 -7.59
CA THR A 38 -3.36 -1.39 -6.93
C THR A 38 -2.24 -0.47 -7.37
N ASP A 39 -2.62 0.63 -7.97
CA ASP A 39 -1.73 1.75 -8.25
C ASP A 39 -1.72 2.71 -7.05
N VAL A 40 -0.53 3.17 -6.67
CA VAL A 40 -0.32 4.08 -5.54
C VAL A 40 0.66 5.16 -5.99
N ARG A 41 0.27 6.42 -5.81
CA ARG A 41 1.14 7.57 -6.02
C ARG A 41 1.02 8.54 -4.86
N LEU A 42 2.01 9.41 -4.73
CA LEU A 42 1.97 10.52 -3.77
C LEU A 42 1.79 11.84 -4.52
N LEU A 43 0.81 12.64 -4.13
CA LEU A 43 0.58 13.97 -4.70
C LEU A 43 1.00 15.07 -3.74
N ARG A 44 1.73 16.06 -4.23
CA ARG A 44 1.98 17.32 -3.53
C ARG A 44 0.72 18.18 -3.50
N ASP A 45 0.74 19.24 -2.69
CA ASP A 45 -0.37 20.20 -2.57
C ASP A 45 -0.72 20.90 -3.91
N ASP A 46 0.25 21.03 -4.82
CA ASP A 46 0.05 21.61 -6.15
C ASP A 46 -0.53 20.61 -7.18
N GLY A 47 -0.77 19.36 -6.76
CA GLY A 47 -1.31 18.29 -7.59
C GLY A 47 -0.28 17.54 -8.43
N THR A 48 1.01 17.85 -8.31
CA THR A 48 2.09 17.11 -8.99
C THR A 48 2.53 15.88 -8.19
N GLU A 49 3.10 14.88 -8.87
CA GLU A 49 3.60 13.68 -8.20
C GLU A 49 4.89 13.98 -7.41
N ALA A 50 4.91 13.55 -6.15
CA ALA A 50 6.08 13.66 -5.28
C ALA A 50 7.19 12.70 -5.73
N ALA A 51 8.45 13.11 -5.57
CA ALA A 51 9.58 12.25 -5.88
C ALA A 51 9.81 11.20 -4.78
N ASP A 52 10.65 10.19 -5.06
CA ASP A 52 11.05 9.22 -4.05
C ASP A 52 11.67 9.91 -2.82
N GLY A 53 11.23 9.51 -1.63
CA GLY A 53 11.65 10.12 -0.35
C GLY A 53 11.01 11.48 -0.04
N GLU A 54 10.21 12.04 -0.94
CA GLU A 54 9.47 13.27 -0.71
C GLU A 54 8.06 12.98 -0.19
N ALA A 55 7.55 13.89 0.66
CA ALA A 55 6.23 13.78 1.24
C ALA A 55 5.13 14.18 0.25
N GLY A 56 4.03 13.45 0.27
CA GLY A 56 2.81 13.78 -0.44
C GLY A 56 1.61 13.01 0.11
N GLU A 57 0.42 13.35 -0.37
CA GLU A 57 -0.81 12.64 -0.05
C GLU A 57 -0.87 11.30 -0.79
N VAL A 58 -1.15 10.24 -0.05
CA VAL A 58 -1.37 8.90 -0.59
C VAL A 58 -2.64 8.88 -1.44
N CYS A 59 -2.48 8.57 -2.72
CA CYS A 59 -3.56 8.46 -3.68
C CYS A 59 -3.54 7.06 -4.29
N VAL A 60 -4.71 6.41 -4.35
CA VAL A 60 -4.83 5.00 -4.77
C VAL A 60 -5.84 4.81 -5.89
N LYS A 61 -5.54 3.88 -6.80
CA LYS A 61 -6.44 3.49 -7.89
C LYS A 61 -6.40 1.97 -8.06
N GLY A 62 -7.57 1.34 -8.15
CA GLY A 62 -7.66 -0.10 -8.30
C GLY A 62 -9.10 -0.61 -8.17
N PRO A 63 -9.35 -1.89 -8.49
CA PRO A 63 -10.68 -2.48 -8.47
C PRO A 63 -11.31 -2.55 -7.07
N GLN A 64 -10.49 -2.52 -6.02
CA GLN A 64 -10.95 -2.51 -4.63
C GLN A 64 -11.38 -1.12 -4.11
N VAL A 65 -11.11 -0.04 -4.85
CA VAL A 65 -11.50 1.32 -4.45
C VAL A 65 -13.01 1.49 -4.68
N MET A 66 -13.71 2.11 -3.73
CA MET A 66 -15.15 2.38 -3.85
C MET A 66 -15.47 3.21 -5.11
N CYS A 67 -16.67 3.04 -5.66
CA CYS A 67 -17.13 3.87 -6.78
C CYS A 67 -17.40 5.35 -6.39
N GLY A 68 -17.43 5.64 -5.10
CA GLY A 68 -17.69 6.96 -4.53
C GLY A 68 -18.61 6.89 -3.31
N TYR A 69 -18.69 8.01 -2.62
CA TYR A 69 -19.62 8.26 -1.54
C TYR A 69 -21.06 8.34 -2.04
N TRP A 70 -21.96 7.68 -1.33
CA TRP A 70 -23.38 7.60 -1.66
C TRP A 70 -24.07 8.98 -1.55
N ASN A 71 -24.74 9.42 -2.62
CA ASN A 71 -25.49 10.68 -2.69
C ASN A 71 -24.66 11.94 -2.32
N LYS A 72 -23.38 11.93 -2.66
CA LYS A 72 -22.39 12.94 -2.26
C LYS A 72 -21.51 13.38 -3.45
N PRO A 73 -22.10 14.03 -4.48
CA PRO A 73 -21.41 14.31 -5.74
C PRO A 73 -20.26 15.31 -5.60
N ALA A 74 -20.38 16.31 -4.72
CA ALA A 74 -19.33 17.31 -4.51
C ALA A 74 -18.12 16.67 -3.80
N GLU A 75 -18.38 15.83 -2.81
CA GLU A 75 -17.34 15.08 -2.09
C GLU A 75 -16.68 14.05 -3.02
N ASN A 76 -17.43 13.40 -3.91
CA ASN A 76 -16.85 12.54 -4.95
C ASN A 76 -15.94 13.32 -5.91
N ALA A 77 -16.35 14.50 -6.36
CA ALA A 77 -15.50 15.32 -7.23
C ALA A 77 -14.22 15.80 -6.53
N ALA A 78 -14.25 16.01 -5.21
CA ALA A 78 -13.07 16.40 -4.44
C ALA A 78 -12.17 15.22 -4.06
N ALA A 79 -12.76 14.05 -3.83
CA ALA A 79 -12.04 12.85 -3.37
C ALA A 79 -11.36 12.08 -4.50
N PHE A 80 -11.74 12.32 -5.75
CA PHE A 80 -11.12 11.67 -6.91
C PHE A 80 -10.44 12.70 -7.81
N THR A 81 -9.22 12.38 -8.19
CA THR A 81 -8.48 13.09 -9.24
C THR A 81 -9.12 12.83 -10.61
N SER A 82 -8.84 13.71 -11.59
CA SER A 82 -9.41 13.60 -12.94
C SER A 82 -9.02 12.30 -13.67
N ASP A 83 -7.89 11.70 -13.31
CA ASP A 83 -7.40 10.44 -13.83
C ASP A 83 -7.80 9.21 -12.97
N GLY A 84 -8.65 9.42 -11.96
CA GLY A 84 -9.37 8.37 -11.24
C GLY A 84 -8.66 7.79 -10.02
N TYR A 85 -7.64 8.46 -9.48
CA TYR A 85 -7.10 8.13 -8.15
C TYR A 85 -7.98 8.71 -7.05
N PHE A 86 -8.28 7.89 -6.05
CA PHE A 86 -8.89 8.28 -4.80
C PHE A 86 -7.85 8.86 -3.85
N ARG A 87 -8.16 10.03 -3.28
CA ARG A 87 -7.38 10.76 -2.30
C ARG A 87 -7.71 10.26 -0.90
N THR A 88 -6.76 9.64 -0.19
CA THR A 88 -7.06 9.03 1.12
C THR A 88 -7.06 10.06 2.25
N GLY A 89 -6.44 11.22 2.06
CA GLY A 89 -6.19 12.22 3.10
C GLY A 89 -4.94 11.94 3.96
N ASP A 90 -4.27 10.81 3.77
CA ASP A 90 -3.08 10.43 4.53
C ASP A 90 -1.81 10.99 3.87
N ALA A 91 -0.89 11.53 4.68
CA ALA A 91 0.44 11.93 4.22
C ALA A 91 1.43 10.76 4.35
N GLY A 92 2.28 10.57 3.34
CA GLY A 92 3.29 9.51 3.33
C GLY A 92 4.53 9.88 2.51
N VAL A 93 5.51 8.97 2.51
CA VAL A 93 6.71 9.01 1.67
C VAL A 93 6.92 7.64 1.03
N ILE A 94 7.32 7.59 -0.24
CA ILE A 94 7.80 6.34 -0.85
C ILE A 94 9.24 6.15 -0.41
N ALA A 95 9.49 5.09 0.36
CA ALA A 95 10.84 4.72 0.74
C ALA A 95 11.65 4.38 -0.53
N MET A 96 12.80 5.02 -0.69
CA MET A 96 13.75 4.64 -1.74
C MET A 96 14.08 3.16 -1.60
N ARG A 97 13.97 2.42 -2.71
CA ARG A 97 14.37 1.02 -2.75
C ARG A 97 15.84 0.93 -2.34
N ARG A 98 16.13 0.29 -1.21
CA ARG A 98 17.52 -0.04 -0.85
C ARG A 98 18.07 -0.95 -1.95
N ALA A 99 19.06 -0.46 -2.69
CA ALA A 99 19.85 -1.29 -3.58
C ALA A 99 20.58 -2.32 -2.70
N THR A 100 20.25 -3.60 -2.91
CA THR A 100 20.98 -4.76 -2.39
C THR A 100 22.28 -4.95 -3.15
#